data_AF-X1A0T0-F1
#
_entry.id   AF-X1A0T0-F1
#
_cell.length_a   1.000
_cell.length_b   1.000
_cell.length_c   1.000
_cell.angle_alpha   90.00
_cell.angle_beta   90.00
_cell.angle_gamma   90.00
#
_symmetry.space_group_name_H-M   'P 1'
#
loop_
_entity.id
_entity.type
_entity.pdbx_description
1 polymer ?
#
loop_
_entity_poly.entity_id
_entity_poly.type
_entity_poly.pdbx_seq_one_letter_code
_entity_poly.pdbx_strand_id
1 'polypeptide(L)'
;QALSLIEPFLETRKGRTRVRFRKQVKIRKIVLVSTGGWWEKANFETVVRITEELAKDASVEFAGAVLRPHAFLMKEKGKLTKGGEAVLNTVKRAGYELIKKGRMNKETLEAISRPLVSEEELRRRYNK
;
A
#
# COMPACT_ATOMS: atom_id res chain seq x y z
N GLN A 1 -31.50 -7.09 -9.54
CA GLN A 1 -30.41 -7.90 -8.94
C GLN A 1 -29.09 -7.16 -9.15
N ALA A 2 -28.34 -6.87 -8.09
CA ALA A 2 -27.00 -6.31 -8.24
C ALA A 2 -26.11 -7.32 -8.98
N LEU A 3 -25.47 -6.90 -10.07
CA LEU A 3 -24.60 -7.76 -10.86
C LEU A 3 -23.37 -8.11 -10.01
N SER A 4 -23.26 -9.35 -9.54
CA SER A 4 -22.07 -9.81 -8.81
C SER A 4 -20.83 -9.64 -9.69
N LEU A 5 -19.79 -8.97 -9.16
CA LEU A 5 -18.51 -8.76 -9.83
C LEU A 5 -17.75 -10.06 -10.08
N ILE A 6 -18.09 -11.11 -9.32
CA ILE A 6 -17.40 -12.39 -9.27
C ILE A 6 -18.12 -13.39 -10.17
N GLU A 7 -17.36 -14.19 -10.92
CA GLU A 7 -17.90 -15.36 -11.61
C GLU A 7 -18.39 -16.36 -10.56
N PRO A 8 -19.61 -16.92 -10.67
CA PRO A 8 -20.14 -17.90 -9.73
C PRO A 8 -19.48 -19.28 -9.95
N PHE A 9 -18.15 -19.29 -10.06
CA PHE A 9 -17.30 -20.43 -10.29
C PHE A 9 -16.13 -20.35 -9.33
N LEU A 10 -16.01 -21.36 -8.46
CA LEU A 10 -14.95 -21.47 -7.48
C LEU A 10 -13.89 -22.44 -8.00
N GLU A 11 -12.62 -22.08 -7.84
CA GLU A 11 -11.50 -22.94 -8.23
C GLU A 11 -10.61 -23.22 -7.03
N THR A 12 -10.24 -24.48 -6.82
CA THR A 12 -9.25 -24.83 -5.80
C THR A 12 -7.85 -24.77 -6.41
N ARG A 13 -6.97 -23.95 -5.85
CA ARG A 13 -5.57 -23.81 -6.26
C ARG A 13 -4.65 -23.96 -5.06
N LYS A 14 -3.73 -24.93 -5.10
CA LYS A 14 -2.79 -25.20 -4.00
C LYS A 14 -3.51 -25.32 -2.64
N GLY A 15 -4.63 -26.04 -2.61
CA GLY A 15 -5.43 -26.26 -1.39
C GLY A 15 -6.22 -25.04 -0.89
N ARG A 16 -6.39 -23.99 -1.71
CA ARG A 16 -7.14 -22.77 -1.35
C ARG A 16 -8.23 -22.49 -2.39
N THR A 17 -9.42 -22.12 -1.94
CA THR A 17 -10.51 -21.64 -2.81
C THR A 17 -10.18 -20.26 -3.33
N ARG A 18 -10.26 -20.05 -4.64
CA ARG A 18 -10.03 -18.79 -5.32
C ARG A 18 -11.22 -18.46 -6.21
N VAL A 19 -11.44 -17.16 -6.42
CA VAL A 19 -12.48 -16.62 -7.28
C VAL A 19 -11.86 -15.87 -8.45
N ARG A 20 -12.66 -15.62 -9.49
CA ARG A 20 -12.28 -14.76 -10.61
C ARG A 20 -13.32 -13.68 -10.80
N PHE A 21 -12.87 -12.50 -11.18
CA PHE A 21 -13.77 -11.47 -11.66
C PHE A 21 -14.36 -11.86 -13.02
N ARG A 22 -15.61 -11.45 -13.29
CA ARG A 22 -16.23 -11.62 -14.60
C ARG A 22 -15.43 -10.90 -15.68
N LYS A 23 -15.45 -11.40 -16.91
CA LYS A 23 -14.70 -10.83 -18.07
C LYS A 23 -14.91 -9.31 -18.26
N GLN A 24 -16.08 -8.77 -17.95
CA GLN A 24 -16.37 -7.33 -18.06
C GLN A 24 -15.75 -6.46 -16.95
N VAL A 25 -15.34 -7.06 -15.83
CA VAL A 25 -14.69 -6.35 -14.72
C VAL A 25 -13.22 -6.14 -15.05
N LYS A 26 -12.80 -4.87 -15.11
CA LYS A 26 -11.45 -4.48 -15.56
C LYS A 26 -10.41 -4.39 -14.43
N ILE A 27 -10.72 -4.94 -13.25
CA ILE A 27 -9.77 -4.99 -12.13
C ILE A 27 -8.72 -6.06 -12.44
N ARG A 28 -7.46 -5.63 -12.62
CA ARG A 28 -6.33 -6.51 -12.96
C ARG A 28 -5.24 -6.54 -11.90
N LYS A 29 -5.20 -5.52 -11.04
CA LYS A 29 -4.20 -5.33 -10.00
C LYS A 29 -4.84 -4.78 -8.74
N ILE A 30 -4.33 -5.19 -7.60
CA ILE A 30 -4.62 -4.60 -6.28
C ILE A 30 -3.35 -3.96 -5.76
N VAL A 31 -3.48 -2.76 -5.21
CA VAL A 31 -2.40 -2.01 -4.56
C VAL A 31 -2.86 -1.65 -3.16
N LEU A 32 -1.96 -1.77 -2.18
CA LEU A 32 -2.20 -1.27 -0.84
C LEU A 32 -1.64 0.16 -0.72
N VAL A 33 -2.44 1.08 -0.18
CA VAL A 33 -1.96 2.38 0.30
C VAL A 33 -2.29 2.46 1.78
N SER A 34 -1.27 2.60 2.63
CA SER A 34 -1.46 2.57 4.08
C SER A 34 -0.54 3.57 4.78
N THR A 35 -1.09 4.27 5.76
CA THR A 35 -0.37 5.20 6.64
C THR A 35 -0.50 4.74 8.08
N GLY A 36 0.46 5.12 8.92
CA GLY A 36 0.52 4.70 10.31
C GLY A 36 1.12 5.79 11.19
N GLY A 37 0.75 5.77 12.47
CA GLY A 37 1.31 6.67 13.48
C GLY A 37 2.69 6.22 13.95
N TRP A 38 2.95 4.92 13.99
CA TRP A 38 4.19 4.35 14.52
C TRP A 38 5.40 4.60 13.62
N TRP A 39 6.60 4.53 14.22
CA TRP A 39 7.87 4.73 13.51
C TRP A 39 8.23 3.53 12.64
N GLU A 40 7.98 2.33 13.17
CA GLU A 40 8.39 1.06 12.60
C GLU A 40 7.54 0.72 11.37
N LYS A 41 8.20 0.55 10.22
CA LYS A 41 7.55 0.03 9.00
C LYS A 41 7.03 -1.40 9.18
N ALA A 42 7.62 -2.18 10.08
CA ALA A 42 7.22 -3.56 10.35
C ALA A 42 5.75 -3.69 10.82
N ASN A 43 5.19 -2.64 11.42
CA ASN A 43 3.78 -2.64 11.85
C ASN A 43 2.77 -2.79 10.69
N PHE A 44 3.21 -2.59 9.45
CA PHE A 44 2.37 -2.81 8.26
C PHE A 44 2.38 -4.26 7.75
N GLU A 45 3.28 -5.13 8.21
CA GLU A 45 3.49 -6.46 7.62
C GLU A 45 2.21 -7.30 7.58
N THR A 46 1.41 -7.27 8.64
CA THR A 46 0.15 -8.02 8.69
C THR A 46 -0.87 -7.52 7.67
N VAL A 47 -1.04 -6.20 7.50
CA VAL A 47 -2.00 -5.67 6.51
C VAL A 47 -1.52 -5.88 5.08
N VAL A 48 -0.20 -5.83 4.84
CA VAL A 48 0.38 -6.19 3.55
C VAL A 48 0.06 -7.65 3.22
N ARG A 49 0.33 -8.57 4.15
CA ARG A 49 0.06 -10.01 3.97
C ARG A 49 -1.43 -10.30 3.72
N ILE A 50 -2.32 -9.66 4.47
CA ILE A 50 -3.78 -9.80 4.26
C ILE A 50 -4.17 -9.32 2.86
N THR A 51 -3.62 -8.19 2.41
CA THR A 51 -3.93 -7.64 1.09
C THR A 51 -3.37 -8.51 -0.04
N GLU A 52 -2.19 -9.08 0.16
CA GLU A 52 -1.61 -10.07 -0.76
C GLU A 52 -2.49 -11.32 -0.88
N GLU A 53 -2.98 -11.86 0.23
CA GLU A 53 -3.89 -13.01 0.20
C GLU A 53 -5.23 -12.64 -0.45
N LEU A 54 -5.78 -11.45 -0.19
CA LEU A 54 -6.97 -10.95 -0.87
C LEU A 54 -6.78 -10.89 -2.39
N ALA A 55 -5.63 -10.41 -2.87
CA ALA A 55 -5.33 -10.37 -4.29
C ALA A 55 -5.24 -11.78 -4.90
N LYS A 56 -4.60 -12.72 -4.19
CA LYS A 56 -4.56 -14.13 -4.60
C LYS A 56 -5.96 -14.74 -4.65
N ASP A 57 -6.81 -14.48 -3.64
CA ASP A 57 -8.20 -14.93 -3.59
C ASP A 57 -9.01 -14.42 -4.77
N ALA A 58 -8.84 -13.14 -5.12
CA ALA A 58 -9.49 -12.53 -6.28
C ALA A 58 -8.86 -12.90 -7.64
N SER A 59 -7.81 -13.72 -7.64
CA SER A 59 -7.02 -14.08 -8.83
C SER A 59 -6.50 -12.87 -9.62
N VAL A 60 -6.08 -11.81 -8.92
CA VAL A 60 -5.47 -10.61 -9.51
C VAL A 60 -4.08 -10.37 -8.93
N GLU A 61 -3.25 -9.63 -9.66
CA GLU A 61 -1.89 -9.34 -9.22
C GLU A 61 -1.90 -8.37 -8.03
N PHE A 62 -1.13 -8.67 -6.97
CA PHE A 62 -0.77 -7.67 -5.98
C PHE A 62 0.42 -6.85 -6.50
N ALA A 63 0.17 -5.58 -6.84
CA ALA A 63 1.16 -4.72 -7.47
C ALA A 63 2.03 -3.92 -6.48
N GLY A 64 1.96 -4.27 -5.19
CA GLY A 64 2.79 -3.72 -4.12
C GLY A 64 2.03 -2.82 -3.13
N ALA A 65 2.78 -2.31 -2.15
CA ALA A 65 2.25 -1.48 -1.07
C ALA A 65 2.99 -0.15 -0.94
N VAL A 66 2.25 0.95 -0.92
CA VAL A 66 2.73 2.28 -0.54
C VAL A 66 2.52 2.45 0.96
N LEU A 67 3.62 2.42 1.72
CA LEU A 67 3.60 2.40 3.18
C LEU A 67 4.23 3.68 3.75
N ARG A 68 3.49 4.40 4.59
CA ARG A 68 3.98 5.63 5.24
C ARG A 68 3.87 5.55 6.77
N PRO A 69 4.94 5.13 7.46
CA PRO A 69 5.08 5.25 8.92
C PRO A 69 5.11 6.72 9.37
N HIS A 70 4.80 6.99 10.64
CA HIS A 70 4.77 8.31 11.29
C HIS A 70 4.22 9.43 10.40
N ALA A 71 3.12 9.14 9.69
CA ALA A 71 2.58 10.01 8.64
C ALA A 71 2.18 11.40 9.14
N PHE A 72 1.88 11.54 10.44
CA PHE A 72 1.58 12.83 11.06
C PHE A 72 2.75 13.82 10.97
N LEU A 73 4.02 13.36 10.89
CA LEU A 73 5.19 14.22 10.70
C LEU A 73 5.29 14.82 9.29
N MET A 74 4.49 14.35 8.33
CA MET A 74 4.41 14.98 7.02
C MET A 74 3.78 16.37 7.07
N LYS A 75 3.08 16.71 8.15
CA LYS A 75 2.48 18.01 8.37
C LYS A 75 2.89 18.61 9.71
N GLU A 76 3.02 19.92 9.74
CA GLU A 76 3.20 20.70 10.95
C GLU A 76 2.22 21.88 10.91
N LYS A 77 1.43 22.06 11.97
CA LYS A 77 0.40 23.11 12.06
C LYS A 77 -0.51 23.16 10.82
N GLY A 78 -0.89 21.99 10.32
CA GLY A 78 -1.76 21.81 9.16
C GLY A 78 -1.10 21.98 7.78
N LYS A 79 0.16 22.42 7.71
CA LYS A 79 0.91 22.62 6.46
C LYS A 79 1.87 21.46 6.22
N LEU A 80 2.13 21.14 4.95
CA LEU A 80 3.13 20.13 4.61
C LEU A 80 4.53 20.60 5.01
N THR A 81 5.32 19.68 5.56
CA THR A 81 6.75 19.89 5.74
C THR A 81 7.48 19.62 4.42
N LYS A 82 8.73 20.09 4.25
CA LYS A 82 9.57 19.74 3.08
C LYS A 82 9.69 18.22 2.89
N GLY A 83 9.80 17.49 3.99
CA GLY A 83 9.82 16.02 3.97
C GLY A 83 8.48 15.43 3.51
N GLY A 84 7.35 15.98 3.99
CA GLY A 84 6.01 15.61 3.54
C GLY A 84 5.81 15.84 2.04
N GLU A 85 6.24 16.98 1.51
CA GLU A 85 6.21 17.28 0.07
C GLU A 85 7.03 16.28 -0.75
N ALA A 86 8.26 15.99 -0.31
CA ALA A 86 9.13 15.03 -0.96
C ALA A 86 8.50 13.62 -1.00
N VAL A 87 7.89 13.17 0.10
CA VAL A 87 7.16 11.90 0.16
C VAL A 87 6.00 11.92 -0.84
N LEU A 88 5.16 12.96 -0.86
CA LEU A 88 4.02 13.04 -1.79
C LEU A 88 4.45 13.05 -3.27
N ASN A 89 5.54 13.75 -3.60
CA ASN A 89 6.11 13.73 -4.94
C ASN A 89 6.62 12.32 -5.31
N THR A 90 7.18 11.60 -4.35
CA THR A 90 7.63 10.21 -4.56
C THR A 90 6.44 9.25 -4.72
N VAL A 91 5.33 9.46 -4.00
CA VAL A 91 4.07 8.71 -4.20
C VAL A 91 3.51 8.94 -5.61
N LYS A 92 3.52 10.19 -6.10
CA LYS A 92 3.12 10.49 -7.49
C LYS A 92 3.98 9.74 -8.51
N ARG A 93 5.30 9.67 -8.28
CA ARG A 93 6.22 8.86 -9.09
C ARG A 93 5.89 7.37 -9.05
N ALA A 94 5.58 6.81 -7.88
CA ALA A 94 5.15 5.41 -7.77
C ALA A 94 3.89 5.14 -8.59
N GLY A 95 2.89 6.04 -8.52
CA GLY A 95 1.70 5.97 -9.36
C GLY A 95 2.02 6.01 -10.87
N TYR A 96 2.92 6.90 -11.29
CA TYR A 96 3.39 6.95 -12.68
C TYR A 96 4.07 5.65 -13.12
N GLU A 97 4.97 5.10 -12.28
CA GLU A 97 5.66 3.83 -12.54
C GLU A 97 4.65 2.68 -12.68
N LEU A 98 3.65 2.61 -11.80
CA LEU A 98 2.59 1.62 -11.87
C LEU A 98 1.82 1.69 -13.20
N ILE A 99 1.41 2.89 -13.63
CA ILE A 99 0.62 3.04 -14.87
C ILE A 99 1.47 2.79 -16.12
N LYS A 100 2.72 3.26 -16.16
CA LYS A 100 3.57 3.18 -17.35
C LYS A 100 4.32 1.86 -17.49
N LYS A 101 4.71 1.25 -16.37
CA LYS A 101 5.57 0.05 -16.33
C LYS A 101 4.84 -1.18 -15.78
N GLY A 102 3.60 -1.01 -15.30
CA GLY A 102 2.83 -2.05 -14.64
C GLY A 102 3.30 -2.36 -13.21
N ARG A 103 4.34 -1.70 -12.69
CA ARG A 103 4.91 -1.97 -11.36
C ARG A 103 5.53 -0.72 -10.76
N MET A 104 5.50 -0.62 -9.44
CA MET A 104 6.22 0.41 -8.69
C MET A 104 7.67 -0.06 -8.47
N ASN A 105 8.64 0.85 -8.57
CA ASN A 105 10.04 0.49 -8.28
C ASN A 105 10.25 0.33 -6.77
N LYS A 106 11.09 -0.63 -6.39
CA LYS A 106 11.39 -0.92 -4.98
C LYS A 106 12.00 0.28 -4.29
N GLU A 107 12.93 0.96 -4.94
CA GLU A 107 13.62 2.14 -4.43
C GLU A 107 12.63 3.30 -4.21
N THR A 108 11.64 3.46 -5.09
CA THR A 108 10.56 4.45 -4.94
C THR A 108 9.72 4.14 -3.69
N LEU A 109 9.36 2.87 -3.48
CA LEU A 109 8.60 2.44 -2.30
C LEU A 109 9.40 2.63 -1.00
N GLU A 110 10.69 2.25 -0.99
CA GLU A 110 11.56 2.46 0.17
C GLU A 110 11.75 3.94 0.49
N ALA A 111 11.90 4.80 -0.53
CA ALA A 111 11.98 6.24 -0.35
C ALA A 111 10.69 6.81 0.27
N ILE A 112 9.52 6.29 -0.09
CA ILE A 112 8.23 6.69 0.52
C ILE A 112 8.18 6.27 1.99
N SER A 113 8.77 5.14 2.39
CA SER A 113 8.74 4.65 3.78
C SER A 113 9.86 5.21 4.65
N ARG A 114 10.92 5.79 4.07
CA ARG A 114 12.10 6.30 4.80
C ARG A 114 11.71 7.20 5.98
N PRO A 115 12.31 7.05 7.17
CA PRO A 115 11.99 7.90 8.31
C PRO A 115 12.24 9.38 8.06
N LEU A 116 11.35 10.24 8.59
CA LEU A 116 11.50 11.70 8.52
C LEU A 116 12.34 12.25 9.69
N VAL A 117 12.39 11.50 10.78
CA VAL A 117 13.18 11.76 12.00
C VAL A 117 13.74 10.42 12.51
N SER A 118 14.72 10.47 13.40
CA SER A 118 15.20 9.26 14.07
C SER A 118 14.13 8.70 15.01
N GLU A 119 14.28 7.42 15.37
CA GLU A 119 13.37 6.75 16.28
C GLU A 119 13.42 7.39 17.68
N GLU A 120 14.63 7.70 18.16
CA GLU A 120 14.84 8.32 19.48
C GLU A 120 14.17 9.68 19.56
N GLU A 121 14.27 10.48 18.50
CA GLU A 121 13.60 11.78 18.42
C GLU A 121 12.07 11.62 18.48
N LEU A 122 11.51 10.63 17.79
CA LEU A 122 10.06 10.40 17.84
C LEU A 122 9.61 9.92 19.24
N ARG A 123 10.34 8.98 19.84
CA ARG A 123 10.03 8.47 21.19
C ARG A 123 10.11 9.59 22.24
N ARG A 124 11.08 10.50 22.13
CA ARG A 124 11.16 11.70 22.98
C ARG A 124 9.97 12.64 22.83
N ARG A 125 9.35 12.72 21.66
CA ARG A 125 8.14 13.55 21.44
C ARG A 125 6.88 12.92 22.03
N TYR A 126 6.77 11.59 21.99
CA TYR A 126 5.61 10.88 22.53
C TYR A 126 5.58 10.77 24.05
N ASN A 127 6.75 10.63 24.68
CA ASN A 127 6.86 10.41 26.12
C ASN A 127 7.05 11.71 26.92
N LYS A 128 6.70 12.86 26.32
CA LYS A 128 6.62 14.17 26.98
C LYS A 128 5.17 14.44 27.33
#